data_AF-A0ABD3CHM6-F1
#
_entry.id   AF-A0ABD3CHM6-F1
#
_cell.length_a   1.000
_cell.length_b   1.000
_cell.length_c   1.000
_cell.angle_alpha   90.00
_cell.angle_beta   90.00
_cell.angle_gamma   90.00
#
_symmetry.space_group_name_H-M   'P 1'
#
loop_
_entity.id
_entity.type
_entity.pdbx_description
1 polymer ?
#
loop_
_entity_poly.entity_id
_entity_poly.type
_entity_poly.pdbx_seq_one_letter_code
_entity_poly.pdbx_strand_id
1 'polypeptide(L)'
;MRMGVRGEAPQICGEVERLSRRCEWWSSTVENGGQLRSASFSQNRNVLNPQEQGEAEQRTLAAALVGGKDATVVEFYSPKCRLCNSLLGFVMEMENRNSNWLNIFMADAENNKWLPEDNVEAEKSFNFSNVVLLLLSPSEIMQYWRAEKAREKVELMPQELNKSQIRVEELTNDLLEEKELTKSIRIDLEKYEKQNEAFKEVIDKFYHIRQCSLSSFTDASLEEKCECLMHNSDEMWRFQNDEDTSTSNYIIQNSLEAEIVNLREGVVNLQNKLQVILAAKNIKERILALQHNHSQYKINITDLLGEGYSELKSLNDAVLEKMRQLETMYL
;
A
#
# COMPACT_ATOMS: atom_id res chain seq x y z
N MET A 1 26.14 -35.14 17.64
CA MET A 1 27.12 -34.57 16.68
C MET A 1 27.36 -33.12 17.05
N ARG A 2 28.53 -32.81 17.62
CA ARG A 2 29.03 -31.43 17.79
C ARG A 2 29.99 -31.18 16.63
N MET A 3 29.74 -30.17 15.83
CA MET A 3 30.73 -29.66 14.87
C MET A 3 31.41 -28.45 15.50
N GLY A 4 32.71 -28.58 15.74
CA GLY A 4 33.57 -27.49 16.18
C GLY A 4 34.10 -26.72 14.98
N VAL A 5 34.00 -25.39 15.04
CA VAL A 5 34.69 -24.48 14.13
C VAL A 5 35.89 -23.93 14.89
N ARG A 6 37.10 -24.29 14.43
CA ARG A 6 38.36 -23.68 14.84
C ARG A 6 38.43 -22.29 14.22
N GLY A 7 38.30 -21.25 15.04
CA GLY A 7 38.75 -19.90 14.72
C GLY A 7 40.07 -19.65 15.44
N GLU A 8 41.13 -19.41 14.68
CA GLU A 8 42.44 -19.05 15.20
C GLU A 8 42.38 -17.67 15.87
N ALA A 9 42.88 -17.57 17.11
CA ALA A 9 43.04 -16.31 17.82
C ALA A 9 44.30 -15.59 17.29
N PRO A 10 44.26 -14.28 16.99
CA PRO A 10 45.47 -13.53 16.66
C PRO A 10 46.41 -13.51 17.86
N GLN A 11 47.67 -13.83 17.58
CA GLN A 11 48.75 -13.97 18.54
C GLN A 11 49.24 -12.58 19.00
N ILE A 12 48.51 -11.93 19.91
CA ILE A 12 48.86 -10.62 20.51
C ILE A 12 49.85 -10.81 21.67
N CYS A 13 50.97 -11.50 21.43
CA CYS A 13 52.03 -11.67 22.44
C CYS A 13 53.39 -11.09 22.00
N GLY A 14 53.48 -10.46 20.82
CA GLY A 14 54.73 -9.86 20.32
C GLY A 14 54.81 -8.33 20.38
N GLU A 15 53.73 -7.63 20.72
CA GLU A 15 53.67 -6.15 20.66
C GLU A 15 53.79 -5.43 22.01
N VAL A 16 53.84 -6.19 23.11
CA VAL A 16 53.97 -5.62 24.47
C VAL A 16 55.38 -5.05 24.71
N GLU A 17 56.42 -5.57 24.07
CA GLU A 17 57.80 -5.07 24.21
C GLU A 17 58.11 -3.84 23.35
N ARG A 18 57.26 -3.49 22.37
CA ARG A 18 57.44 -2.27 21.56
C ARG A 18 56.88 -1.02 22.23
N LEU A 19 56.08 -1.17 23.28
CA LEU A 19 55.45 -0.08 24.04
C LEU A 19 56.37 0.55 25.09
N SER A 20 57.60 0.05 25.24
CA SER A 20 58.66 0.67 26.06
C SER A 20 59.31 1.90 25.40
N ARG A 21 58.74 2.45 24.32
CA ARG A 21 59.09 3.78 23.77
C ARG A 21 58.07 4.86 24.14
N ARG A 22 57.52 4.77 25.36
CA ARG A 22 56.54 5.71 25.90
C ARG A 22 57.09 7.12 26.17
N CYS A 23 58.42 7.32 26.10
CA CYS A 23 59.09 8.58 26.46
C CYS A 23 59.50 9.49 25.28
N GLU A 24 59.42 9.05 24.02
CA GLU A 24 59.96 9.84 22.89
C GLU A 24 58.98 10.90 22.34
N TRP A 25 57.69 10.80 22.67
CA TRP A 25 56.65 11.70 22.16
C TRP A 25 56.53 13.01 22.96
N TRP A 26 56.84 12.97 24.25
CA TRP A 26 56.48 14.00 25.22
C TRP A 26 57.50 15.15 25.36
N SER A 27 58.76 14.93 24.96
CA SER A 27 59.82 15.96 25.04
C SER A 27 59.75 17.02 23.92
N SER A 28 58.83 16.91 22.96
CA SER A 28 58.82 17.79 21.77
C SER A 28 58.20 19.18 21.99
N THR A 29 57.66 19.48 23.18
CA THR A 29 56.90 20.72 23.42
C THR A 29 57.61 21.73 24.36
N VAL A 30 58.79 21.41 24.91
CA VAL A 30 59.53 22.35 25.79
C VAL A 30 61.04 22.33 25.49
N GLU A 31 61.45 22.91 24.36
CA GLU A 31 62.84 23.34 24.18
C GLU A 31 62.87 24.72 23.50
N ASN A 32 62.84 25.77 24.32
CA ASN A 32 63.53 27.04 24.05
C ASN A 32 63.66 27.84 25.35
N GLY A 33 64.74 27.58 26.10
CA GLY A 33 65.15 28.42 27.22
C GLY A 33 65.97 27.72 28.30
N GLY A 34 67.20 27.29 27.99
CA GLY A 34 68.15 26.83 29.02
C GLY A 34 69.26 25.96 28.45
N GLN A 35 70.47 26.49 28.44
CA GLN A 35 71.64 25.96 27.73
C GLN A 35 72.39 24.91 28.57
N LEU A 36 72.60 23.70 28.06
CA LEU A 36 73.78 22.84 28.34
C LEU A 36 73.91 21.73 27.27
N ARG A 37 75.07 21.71 26.61
CA ARG A 37 75.56 20.74 25.60
C ARG A 37 75.70 19.33 26.25
N SER A 38 75.70 18.18 25.58
CA SER A 38 76.12 17.75 24.24
C SER A 38 75.67 16.30 23.99
N ALA A 39 75.20 15.97 22.79
CA ALA A 39 75.64 14.83 21.96
C ALA A 39 74.61 14.59 20.86
N SER A 40 75.10 14.59 19.62
CA SER A 40 74.35 14.42 18.38
C SER A 40 73.68 13.05 18.24
N PHE A 41 72.35 13.04 18.06
CA PHE A 41 71.67 11.97 17.33
C PHE A 41 70.56 12.59 16.48
N SER A 42 70.74 12.51 15.16
CA SER A 42 69.82 12.97 14.14
C SER A 42 68.66 12.00 13.98
N GLN A 43 67.43 12.40 14.36
CA GLN A 43 66.20 11.70 13.98
C GLN A 43 65.12 12.70 13.54
N ASN A 44 64.59 12.45 12.35
CA ASN A 44 63.49 13.16 11.70
C ASN A 44 62.23 13.14 12.58
N ARG A 45 61.69 14.32 12.91
CA ARG A 45 60.44 14.50 13.66
C ARG A 45 59.28 14.64 12.65
N ASN A 46 58.33 13.71 12.65
CA ASN A 46 57.09 13.87 11.90
C ASN A 46 56.06 14.55 12.80
N VAL A 47 55.66 15.78 12.46
CA VAL A 47 54.57 16.51 13.12
C VAL A 47 53.26 15.91 12.60
N LEU A 48 52.48 15.27 13.47
CA LEU A 48 51.15 14.74 13.11
C LEU A 48 50.18 15.90 12.90
N ASN A 49 49.23 15.71 11.99
CA ASN A 49 48.14 16.68 11.85
C ASN A 49 47.17 16.58 13.05
N PRO A 50 46.36 17.61 13.34
CA PRO A 50 45.47 17.62 14.51
C PRO A 50 44.51 16.41 14.57
N GLN A 51 44.09 15.89 13.42
CA GLN A 51 43.18 14.75 13.34
C GLN A 51 43.87 13.43 13.71
N GLU A 52 45.05 13.18 13.16
CA GLU A 52 45.92 12.04 13.51
C GLU A 52 46.33 12.08 14.98
N GLN A 53 46.60 13.28 15.49
CA GLN A 53 46.92 13.51 16.89
C GLN A 53 45.75 13.10 17.79
N GLY A 54 44.55 13.57 17.49
CA GLY A 54 43.36 13.22 18.26
C GLY A 54 43.07 11.71 18.23
N GLU A 55 43.31 11.03 17.11
CA GLU A 55 43.17 9.57 17.04
C GLU A 55 44.20 8.82 17.87
N ALA A 56 45.45 9.28 17.83
CA ALA A 56 46.52 8.67 18.61
C ALA A 56 46.24 8.81 20.11
N GLU A 57 45.78 9.98 20.54
CA GLU A 57 45.36 10.26 21.91
C GLU A 57 44.16 9.38 22.31
N GLN A 58 43.09 9.31 21.50
CA GLN A 58 41.93 8.45 21.77
C GLN A 58 42.30 6.95 21.85
N ARG A 59 43.14 6.45 20.94
CA ARG A 59 43.63 5.07 20.98
C ARG A 59 44.46 4.80 22.23
N THR A 60 45.24 5.78 22.67
CA THR A 60 46.06 5.68 23.89
C THR A 60 45.20 5.67 25.15
N LEU A 61 44.15 6.50 25.21
CA LEU A 61 43.17 6.45 26.30
C LEU A 61 42.47 5.10 26.37
N ALA A 62 42.03 4.57 25.22
CA ALA A 62 41.42 3.24 25.16
C ALA A 62 42.36 2.15 25.70
N ALA A 63 43.64 2.19 25.33
CA ALA A 63 44.64 1.27 25.85
C ALA A 63 44.87 1.44 27.36
N ALA A 64 44.86 2.68 27.87
CA ALA A 64 45.01 2.96 29.29
C ALA A 64 43.82 2.41 30.12
N LEU A 65 42.60 2.56 29.63
CA LEU A 65 41.38 2.04 30.29
C LEU A 65 41.32 0.51 30.28
N VAL A 66 41.87 -0.15 29.26
CA VAL A 66 41.96 -1.62 29.17
C VAL A 66 43.13 -2.17 29.99
N GLY A 67 44.12 -1.35 30.32
CA GLY A 67 45.37 -1.74 30.97
C GLY A 67 45.26 -2.28 32.41
N GLY A 68 44.05 -2.42 32.96
CA GLY A 68 43.79 -3.11 34.23
C GLY A 68 44.33 -2.41 35.48
N LYS A 69 44.69 -1.12 35.38
CA LYS A 69 45.08 -0.32 36.55
C LYS A 69 43.85 0.13 37.33
N ASP A 70 44.03 0.29 38.64
CA ASP A 70 42.95 0.61 39.58
C ASP A 70 42.36 2.02 39.35
N ALA A 71 43.17 2.96 38.85
CA ALA A 71 42.74 4.32 38.57
C ALA A 71 43.31 4.86 37.26
N THR A 72 42.53 5.68 36.56
CA THR A 72 42.98 6.47 35.40
C THR A 72 42.57 7.92 35.60
N VAL A 73 43.54 8.83 35.59
CA VAL A 73 43.33 10.29 35.62
C VAL A 73 43.45 10.82 34.20
N VAL A 74 42.49 11.64 33.78
CA VAL A 74 42.53 12.35 32.50
C VAL A 74 42.78 13.83 32.76
N GLU A 75 43.90 14.35 32.30
CA GLU A 75 44.22 15.78 32.36
C GLU A 75 44.09 16.40 30.97
N PHE A 76 43.15 17.33 30.85
CA PHE A 76 43.03 18.15 29.66
C PHE A 76 44.05 19.30 29.75
N TYR A 77 44.96 19.37 28.79
CA TYR A 77 45.98 20.40 28.71
C TYR A 77 45.85 21.20 27.42
N SER A 78 46.37 22.42 27.41
CA SER A 78 46.57 23.19 26.18
C SER A 78 48.07 23.33 25.94
N PRO A 79 48.59 23.02 24.73
CA PRO A 79 49.99 23.23 24.39
C PRO A 79 50.43 24.69 24.53
N LYS A 80 49.48 25.63 24.43
CA LYS A 80 49.71 27.08 24.55
C LYS A 80 49.67 27.56 26.01
N CYS A 81 49.23 26.73 26.95
CA CYS A 81 49.11 27.09 28.37
C CYS A 81 50.46 26.98 29.11
N ARG A 82 50.97 28.11 29.60
CA ARG A 82 52.24 28.16 30.37
C ARG A 82 52.20 27.34 31.66
N LEU A 83 51.05 27.30 32.33
CA LEU A 83 50.90 26.54 33.59
C LEU A 83 50.95 25.02 33.31
N CYS A 84 50.22 24.54 32.30
CA CYS A 84 50.28 23.13 31.87
C CYS A 84 51.72 22.70 31.55
N ASN A 85 52.44 23.53 30.77
CA ASN A 85 53.83 23.26 30.42
C ASN A 85 54.77 23.25 31.65
N SER A 86 54.49 24.08 32.66
CA SER A 86 55.28 24.08 33.90
C SER A 86 55.01 22.87 34.81
N LEU A 87 53.80 22.31 34.77
CA LEU A 87 53.39 21.15 35.58
C LEU A 87 53.76 19.81 34.95
N LEU A 88 54.03 19.79 33.64
CA LEU A 88 54.32 18.59 32.85
C LEU A 88 55.37 17.67 33.49
N GLY A 89 56.47 18.22 34.00
CA GLY A 89 57.52 17.44 34.67
C GLY A 89 57.03 16.76 35.96
N PHE A 90 56.21 17.46 36.75
CA PHE A 90 55.61 16.93 37.96
C PHE A 90 54.59 15.83 37.65
N VAL A 91 53.78 16.01 36.61
CA VAL A 91 52.77 15.01 36.19
C VAL A 91 53.46 13.72 35.72
N MET A 92 54.51 13.83 34.90
CA MET A 92 55.31 12.67 34.48
C MET A 92 55.96 11.96 35.68
N GLU A 93 56.45 12.71 36.66
CA GLU A 93 57.01 12.14 37.89
C GLU A 93 55.94 11.39 38.70
N MET A 94 54.74 11.95 38.83
CA MET A 94 53.61 11.34 39.52
C MET A 94 53.14 10.06 38.82
N GLU A 95 53.09 10.04 37.49
CA GLU A 95 52.77 8.84 36.73
C GLU A 95 53.80 7.74 36.98
N ASN A 96 55.09 8.07 36.91
CA ASN A 96 56.18 7.11 37.13
C ASN A 96 56.14 6.50 38.53
N ARG A 97 55.97 7.34 39.57
CA ARG A 97 55.92 6.91 40.98
C ARG A 97 54.70 6.03 41.29
N ASN A 98 53.60 6.16 40.54
CA ASN A 98 52.35 5.44 40.77
C ASN A 98 52.01 4.46 39.64
N SER A 99 52.97 4.13 38.79
CA SER A 99 52.76 3.37 37.54
C SER A 99 52.17 1.97 37.75
N ASN A 100 52.25 1.42 38.96
CA ASN A 100 51.67 0.13 39.31
C ASN A 100 50.14 0.15 39.50
N TRP A 101 49.52 1.29 39.83
CA TRP A 101 48.08 1.37 40.11
C TRP A 101 47.36 2.55 39.44
N LEU A 102 48.10 3.54 38.94
CA LEU A 102 47.57 4.74 38.30
C LEU A 102 48.03 4.84 36.84
N ASN A 103 47.09 5.18 35.95
CA ASN A 103 47.37 5.74 34.63
C ASN A 103 47.08 7.23 34.66
N ILE A 104 47.97 8.05 34.09
CA ILE A 104 47.67 9.46 33.80
C ILE A 104 47.65 9.59 32.28
N PHE A 105 46.50 10.00 31.76
CA PHE A 105 46.29 10.24 30.34
C PHE A 105 46.07 11.73 30.12
N MET A 106 46.62 12.27 29.05
CA MET A 106 46.63 13.70 28.82
C MET A 106 46.06 13.99 27.44
N ALA A 107 45.06 14.86 27.38
CA ALA A 107 44.29 15.15 26.18
C ALA A 107 44.46 16.63 25.81
N ASP A 108 44.71 16.92 24.53
CA ASP A 108 44.78 18.30 24.06
C ASP A 108 43.36 18.90 23.98
N ALA A 109 43.08 19.86 24.86
CA ALA A 109 41.81 20.56 24.94
C ALA A 109 41.53 21.45 23.73
N GLU A 110 42.56 21.81 22.95
CA GLU A 110 42.40 22.58 21.71
C GLU A 110 42.11 21.70 20.48
N ASN A 111 42.12 20.38 20.64
CA ASN A 111 41.82 19.46 19.55
C ASN A 111 40.31 19.18 19.48
N ASN A 112 39.70 19.64 18.39
CA ASN A 112 38.26 19.50 18.12
C ASN A 112 37.78 18.04 18.16
N LYS A 113 38.66 17.04 18.03
CA LYS A 113 38.30 15.64 18.15
C LYS A 113 37.84 15.22 19.56
N TRP A 114 38.16 16.04 20.57
CA TRP A 114 37.68 15.87 21.95
C TRP A 114 36.38 16.61 22.24
N LEU A 115 35.91 17.47 21.32
CA LEU A 115 34.64 18.20 21.43
C LEU A 115 33.56 17.49 20.59
N PRO A 116 32.32 17.35 21.09
CA PRO A 116 31.23 16.82 20.28
C PRO A 116 30.90 17.80 19.15
N GLU A 117 30.80 17.29 17.92
CA GLU A 117 30.34 18.05 16.77
C GLU A 117 28.85 18.39 16.97
N ASP A 118 28.57 19.70 17.10
CA ASP A 118 27.27 20.34 16.84
C ASP A 118 26.10 20.14 17.83
N ASN A 119 26.31 20.41 19.13
CA ASN A 119 25.21 20.81 20.02
C ASN A 119 25.30 22.30 20.39
N VAL A 120 24.72 23.15 19.55
CA VAL A 120 24.63 24.63 19.70
C VAL A 120 23.87 25.08 20.97
N GLU A 121 23.31 24.16 21.76
CA GLU A 121 22.61 24.49 23.01
C GLU A 121 23.40 24.20 24.30
N ALA A 122 24.61 23.63 24.22
CA ALA A 122 25.48 23.44 25.39
C ALA A 122 26.49 24.59 25.62
N GLU A 123 26.53 25.59 24.74
CA GLU A 123 27.45 26.74 24.83
C GLU A 123 27.04 27.83 25.84
N LYS A 124 26.16 27.52 26.79
CA LYS A 124 25.94 28.38 27.96
C LYS A 124 26.58 27.74 29.18
N SER A 125 27.85 28.12 29.41
CA SER A 125 28.66 27.89 30.62
C SER A 125 29.65 26.72 30.61
N PHE A 126 30.57 26.68 29.64
CA PHE A 126 31.88 26.06 29.90
C PHE A 126 32.97 27.13 29.85
N ASN A 127 33.00 27.95 30.91
CA ASN A 127 34.20 28.70 31.26
C ASN A 127 35.27 27.67 31.65
N PHE A 128 36.35 27.60 30.88
CA PHE A 128 37.54 26.78 31.14
C PHE A 128 38.30 27.24 32.40
N SER A 129 37.70 27.07 33.58
CA SER A 129 38.40 27.21 34.86
C SER A 129 38.19 26.04 35.82
N ASN A 130 37.42 25.01 35.45
CA ASN A 130 37.15 23.89 36.34
C ASN A 130 37.52 22.57 35.65
N VAL A 131 38.58 21.94 36.15
CA VAL A 131 38.91 20.54 35.91
C VAL A 131 37.72 19.71 36.39
N VAL A 132 36.90 19.20 35.47
CA VAL A 132 35.84 18.24 35.83
C VAL A 132 36.49 16.87 35.92
N LEU A 133 36.92 16.52 37.14
CA LEU A 133 37.32 15.16 37.49
C LEU A 133 36.05 14.30 37.59
N LEU A 134 35.63 13.69 36.48
CA LEU A 134 34.66 12.60 36.53
C LEU A 134 35.40 11.38 37.09
N LEU A 135 35.27 11.14 38.40
CA LEU A 135 35.66 9.88 39.05
C LEU A 135 34.68 8.77 38.64
N LEU A 136 34.67 8.45 37.35
CA LEU A 136 33.92 7.32 36.83
C LEU A 136 34.87 6.13 36.74
N SER A 137 34.42 4.98 37.24
CA SER A 137 35.10 3.71 37.02
C SER A 137 35.23 3.45 35.50
N PRO A 138 36.25 2.69 35.06
CA PRO A 138 36.39 2.32 33.65
C PRO A 138 35.12 1.68 33.06
N SER A 139 34.34 0.97 33.87
CA SER A 139 33.04 0.41 33.48
C SER A 139 31.98 1.47 33.16
N GLU A 140 31.93 2.56 33.91
CA GLU A 140 30.92 3.62 33.74
C GLU A 140 31.21 4.45 32.49
N ILE A 141 32.49 4.78 32.25
CA ILE A 141 32.92 5.49 31.03
C ILE A 141 32.59 4.66 29.78
N MET A 142 32.84 3.35 29.83
CA MET A 142 32.55 2.45 28.71
C MET A 142 31.04 2.31 28.45
N GLN A 143 30.19 2.39 29.47
CA GLN A 143 28.74 2.40 29.28
C GLN A 143 28.26 3.70 28.65
N TYR A 144 28.79 4.84 29.12
CA TYR A 144 28.46 6.15 28.55
C TYR A 144 28.83 6.22 27.06
N TRP A 145 30.05 5.78 26.70
CA TRP A 145 30.49 5.76 25.30
C TRP A 145 29.62 4.85 24.42
N ARG A 146 29.21 3.67 24.92
CA ARG A 146 28.28 2.78 24.19
C ARG A 146 26.91 3.42 23.99
N ALA A 147 26.40 4.11 25.01
CA ALA A 147 25.12 4.80 24.94
C ALA A 147 25.17 5.95 23.91
N GLU A 148 26.26 6.71 23.90
CA GLU A 148 26.43 7.82 22.95
C GLU A 148 26.58 7.31 21.51
N LYS A 149 27.33 6.21 21.30
CA LYS A 149 27.42 5.57 19.98
C LYS A 149 26.10 4.96 19.52
N ALA A 150 25.23 4.55 20.45
CA ALA A 150 23.88 4.10 20.12
C ALA A 150 22.97 5.28 19.76
N ARG A 151 23.11 6.43 20.42
CA ARG A 151 22.35 7.66 20.14
C ARG A 151 22.63 8.22 18.74
N GLU A 152 23.89 8.27 18.33
CA GLU A 152 24.31 8.68 16.98
C GLU A 152 23.65 7.82 15.87
N LYS A 153 23.52 6.50 16.09
CA LYS A 153 22.82 5.60 15.14
C LYS A 153 21.32 5.86 15.07
N VAL A 154 20.70 6.26 16.19
CA VAL A 154 19.27 6.62 16.23
C VAL A 154 19.03 7.95 15.53
N GLU A 155 19.96 8.90 15.60
CA GLU A 155 19.87 10.19 14.91
C GLU A 155 20.10 10.10 13.39
N LEU A 156 20.80 9.08 12.90
CA LEU A 156 20.97 8.82 11.46
C LEU A 156 19.77 8.08 10.82
N MET A 157 18.96 7.38 11.61
CA MET A 157 17.78 6.63 11.13
C MET A 157 16.71 7.47 10.39
N PRO A 158 16.39 8.72 10.78
CA PRO A 158 15.39 9.55 10.10
C PRO A 158 15.75 9.82 8.63
N GLN A 159 17.03 9.95 8.29
CA GLN A 159 17.46 10.18 6.90
C GLN A 159 17.24 8.94 6.02
N GLU A 160 17.57 7.75 6.53
CA GLU A 160 17.36 6.49 5.80
C GLU A 160 15.87 6.16 5.65
N LEU A 161 15.06 6.48 6.67
CA LEU A 161 13.61 6.38 6.60
C LEU A 161 13.03 7.35 5.55
N ASN A 162 13.53 8.59 5.49
CA ASN A 162 13.09 9.57 4.50
C ASN A 162 13.40 9.12 3.06
N LYS A 163 14.60 8.58 2.80
CA LYS A 163 14.95 8.01 1.49
C LYS A 163 14.01 6.86 1.10
N SER A 164 13.70 5.99 2.06
CA SER A 164 12.79 4.87 1.86
C SER A 164 11.36 5.34 1.56
N GLN A 165 10.90 6.38 2.27
CA GLN A 165 9.58 6.97 2.07
C GLN A 165 9.42 7.58 0.67
N ILE A 166 10.39 8.37 0.21
CA ILE A 166 10.37 8.96 -1.15
C ILE A 166 10.25 7.86 -2.20
N ARG A 167 11.04 6.79 -2.08
CA ARG A 167 11.00 5.67 -3.02
C ARG A 167 9.65 4.93 -3.01
N VAL A 168 9.00 4.84 -1.85
CA VAL A 168 7.66 4.24 -1.74
C VAL A 168 6.62 5.11 -2.45
N GLU A 169 6.70 6.43 -2.33
CA GLU A 169 5.81 7.37 -3.03
C GLU A 169 5.99 7.31 -4.55
N GLU A 170 7.23 7.28 -5.04
CA GLU A 170 7.54 7.09 -6.46
C GLU A 170 6.94 5.79 -7.01
N LEU A 171 7.22 4.65 -6.36
CA LEU A 171 6.69 3.35 -6.77
C LEU A 171 5.16 3.30 -6.69
N THR A 172 4.54 4.05 -5.78
CA THR A 172 3.09 4.13 -5.66
C THR A 172 2.48 4.88 -6.85
N ASN A 173 3.15 5.94 -7.33
CA ASN A 173 2.73 6.68 -8.52
C ASN A 173 2.90 5.83 -9.79
N ASP A 174 4.04 5.17 -9.96
CA ASP A 174 4.28 4.27 -11.10
C ASP A 174 3.22 3.15 -11.16
N LEU A 175 2.89 2.57 -10.00
CA LEU A 175 1.84 1.55 -9.89
C LEU A 175 0.45 2.09 -10.28
N LEU A 176 0.18 3.37 -10.01
CA LEU A 176 -1.08 3.99 -10.40
C LEU A 176 -1.15 4.19 -11.93
N GLU A 177 -0.07 4.65 -12.54
CA GLU A 177 0.03 4.81 -13.99
C GLU A 177 -0.11 3.47 -14.73
N GLU A 178 0.58 2.42 -14.27
CA GLU A 178 0.44 1.04 -14.77
C GLU A 178 -1.00 0.53 -14.69
N LYS A 179 -1.73 0.85 -13.60
CA LYS A 179 -3.14 0.49 -13.45
C LYS A 179 -4.04 1.18 -14.46
N GLU A 180 -3.79 2.46 -14.76
CA GLU A 180 -4.56 3.18 -15.78
C GLU A 180 -4.27 2.64 -17.18
N LEU A 181 -3.00 2.35 -17.51
CA LEU A 181 -2.64 1.70 -18.77
C LEU A 181 -3.30 0.32 -18.90
N THR A 182 -3.31 -0.48 -17.84
CA THR A 182 -3.97 -1.79 -17.81
C THR A 182 -5.46 -1.69 -18.09
N LYS A 183 -6.14 -0.67 -17.53
CA LYS A 183 -7.57 -0.42 -17.82
C LYS A 183 -7.78 -0.07 -19.29
N SER A 184 -6.92 0.79 -19.87
CA SER A 184 -7.01 1.17 -21.28
C SER A 184 -6.86 -0.04 -22.20
N ILE A 185 -5.84 -0.87 -21.97
CA ILE A 185 -5.58 -2.08 -22.77
C ILE A 185 -6.76 -3.04 -22.70
N ARG A 186 -7.38 -3.21 -21.52
CA ARG A 186 -8.55 -4.08 -21.37
C ARG A 186 -9.74 -3.60 -22.20
N ILE A 187 -9.99 -2.29 -22.26
CA ILE A 187 -11.05 -1.71 -23.09
C ILE A 187 -10.81 -1.97 -24.58
N ASP A 188 -9.56 -1.75 -25.04
CA ASP A 188 -9.21 -2.00 -26.44
C ASP A 188 -9.32 -3.49 -26.79
N LEU A 189 -8.93 -4.38 -25.89
CA LEU A 189 -9.06 -5.83 -26.06
C LEU A 189 -10.54 -6.23 -26.23
N GLU A 190 -11.44 -5.77 -25.36
CA GLU A 190 -12.88 -6.03 -25.48
C GLU A 190 -13.46 -5.50 -26.80
N LYS A 191 -12.95 -4.37 -27.30
CA LYS A 191 -13.34 -3.80 -28.59
C LYS A 191 -12.89 -4.70 -29.74
N TYR A 192 -11.63 -5.13 -29.76
CA TYR A 192 -11.10 -6.00 -30.81
C TYR A 192 -11.75 -7.39 -30.78
N GLU A 193 -12.08 -7.93 -29.62
CA GLU A 193 -12.85 -9.18 -29.49
C GLU A 193 -14.22 -9.07 -30.16
N LYS A 194 -14.98 -7.99 -29.91
CA LYS A 194 -16.27 -7.74 -30.58
C LYS A 194 -16.13 -7.63 -32.09
N GLN A 195 -15.09 -6.96 -32.57
CA GLN A 195 -14.81 -6.88 -34.01
C GLN A 195 -14.50 -8.25 -34.60
N ASN A 196 -13.69 -9.06 -33.92
CA ASN A 196 -13.35 -10.41 -34.35
C ASN A 196 -14.58 -11.32 -34.41
N GLU A 197 -15.50 -11.23 -33.44
CA GLU A 197 -16.77 -11.97 -33.49
C GLU A 197 -17.64 -11.56 -34.69
N ALA A 198 -17.71 -10.25 -35.01
CA ALA A 198 -18.42 -9.80 -36.20
C ALA A 198 -17.78 -10.35 -37.49
N PHE A 199 -16.46 -10.39 -37.59
CA PHE A 199 -15.77 -11.00 -38.74
C PHE A 199 -16.05 -12.49 -38.85
N LYS A 200 -16.04 -13.23 -37.73
CA LYS A 200 -16.41 -14.66 -37.71
C LYS A 200 -17.82 -14.89 -38.25
N GLU A 201 -18.80 -14.09 -37.81
CA GLU A 201 -20.19 -14.19 -38.28
C GLU A 201 -20.28 -13.95 -39.79
N VAL A 202 -19.55 -12.95 -40.31
CA VAL A 202 -19.49 -12.67 -41.75
C VAL A 202 -18.88 -13.84 -42.52
N ILE A 203 -17.76 -14.38 -42.06
CA ILE A 203 -17.09 -15.54 -42.66
C ILE A 203 -18.03 -16.76 -42.68
N ASP A 204 -18.71 -17.03 -41.58
CA ASP A 204 -19.68 -18.13 -41.48
C ASP A 204 -20.83 -17.99 -42.48
N LYS A 205 -21.38 -16.77 -42.64
CA LYS A 205 -22.43 -16.51 -43.63
C LYS A 205 -21.95 -16.76 -45.06
N PHE A 206 -20.78 -16.24 -45.43
CA PHE A 206 -20.23 -16.44 -46.77
C PHE A 206 -19.89 -17.91 -47.03
N TYR A 207 -19.32 -18.59 -46.04
CA TYR A 207 -19.01 -20.00 -46.14
C TYR A 207 -20.29 -20.85 -46.30
N HIS A 208 -21.35 -20.51 -45.56
CA HIS A 208 -22.65 -21.18 -45.69
C HIS A 208 -23.26 -20.98 -47.08
N ILE A 209 -23.25 -19.76 -47.63
CA ILE A 209 -23.72 -19.47 -48.99
C ILE A 209 -22.97 -20.34 -50.01
N ARG A 210 -21.64 -20.41 -49.89
CA ARG A 210 -20.82 -21.28 -50.74
C ARG A 210 -21.22 -22.76 -50.63
N GLN A 211 -21.39 -23.26 -49.41
CA GLN A 211 -21.78 -24.66 -49.18
C GLN A 211 -23.14 -24.99 -49.80
N CYS A 212 -24.10 -24.06 -49.74
CA CYS A 212 -25.41 -24.21 -50.39
C CYS A 212 -25.28 -24.41 -51.91
N SER A 213 -24.30 -23.78 -52.57
CA SER A 213 -24.02 -24.00 -54.00
C SER A 213 -23.37 -25.36 -54.30
N LEU A 214 -22.65 -25.95 -53.33
CA LEU A 214 -21.90 -27.20 -53.51
C LEU A 214 -22.64 -28.44 -52.98
N SER A 215 -23.80 -28.28 -52.32
CA SER A 215 -24.58 -29.36 -51.70
C SER A 215 -23.80 -30.19 -50.67
N SER A 216 -22.72 -29.64 -50.09
CA SER A 216 -21.90 -30.28 -49.06
C SER A 216 -21.87 -29.43 -47.80
N PHE A 217 -22.29 -30.03 -46.69
CA PHE A 217 -22.29 -29.39 -45.37
C PHE A 217 -21.29 -30.12 -44.48
N THR A 218 -20.06 -29.63 -44.46
CA THR A 218 -19.03 -30.07 -43.52
C THR A 218 -18.81 -28.97 -42.50
N ASP A 219 -18.84 -29.33 -41.21
CA ASP A 219 -18.42 -28.41 -40.16
C ASP A 219 -16.89 -28.26 -40.24
N ALA A 220 -16.43 -27.02 -40.45
CA ALA A 220 -15.04 -26.68 -40.72
C ALA A 220 -14.58 -25.61 -39.73
N SER A 221 -13.30 -25.64 -39.37
CA SER A 221 -12.68 -24.61 -38.54
C SER A 221 -12.70 -23.24 -39.23
N LEU A 222 -12.55 -22.15 -38.46
CA LEU A 222 -12.54 -20.79 -39.02
C LEU A 222 -11.41 -20.60 -40.04
N GLU A 223 -10.24 -21.18 -39.76
CA GLU A 223 -9.08 -21.16 -40.63
C GLU A 223 -9.37 -21.86 -41.96
N GLU A 224 -9.99 -23.05 -41.93
CA GLU A 224 -10.40 -23.77 -43.14
C GLU A 224 -11.48 -23.01 -43.92
N LYS A 225 -12.44 -22.38 -43.22
CA LYS A 225 -13.47 -21.52 -43.85
C LYS A 225 -12.84 -20.35 -44.59
N CYS A 226 -11.90 -19.66 -43.96
CA CYS A 226 -11.13 -18.56 -44.55
C CYS A 226 -10.32 -19.04 -45.76
N GLU A 227 -9.55 -20.13 -45.60
CA GLU A 227 -8.74 -20.68 -46.68
C GLU A 227 -9.61 -21.07 -47.89
N CYS A 228 -10.75 -21.70 -47.65
CA CYS A 228 -11.72 -22.00 -48.69
C CYS A 228 -12.16 -20.71 -49.42
N LEU A 229 -12.68 -19.72 -48.69
CA LEU A 229 -13.22 -18.48 -49.29
C LEU A 229 -12.16 -17.70 -50.08
N MET A 230 -10.92 -17.66 -49.59
CA MET A 230 -9.81 -16.96 -50.26
C MET A 230 -9.38 -17.64 -51.56
N HIS A 231 -9.50 -18.97 -51.67
CA HIS A 231 -9.09 -19.74 -52.85
C HIS A 231 -10.25 -20.03 -53.83
N ASN A 232 -11.37 -19.32 -53.69
CA ASN A 232 -12.46 -19.43 -54.64
C ASN A 232 -12.10 -18.81 -55.99
N SER A 233 -12.47 -19.49 -57.08
CA SER A 233 -12.41 -18.89 -58.41
C SER A 233 -13.38 -17.72 -58.51
N ASP A 234 -13.03 -16.72 -59.32
CA ASP A 234 -13.89 -15.56 -59.59
C ASP A 234 -15.29 -15.98 -60.07
N GLU A 235 -15.40 -17.09 -60.79
CA GLU A 235 -16.68 -17.66 -61.24
C GLU A 235 -17.61 -18.05 -60.08
N MET A 236 -17.06 -18.49 -58.94
CA MET A 236 -17.86 -18.84 -57.76
C MET A 236 -18.40 -17.61 -57.03
N TRP A 237 -17.78 -16.44 -57.26
CA TRP A 237 -18.22 -15.14 -56.74
C TRP A 237 -19.11 -14.39 -57.72
N ARG A 238 -19.30 -14.90 -58.95
CA ARG A 238 -20.25 -14.33 -59.91
C ARG A 238 -21.65 -14.80 -59.58
N PHE A 239 -22.48 -13.86 -59.13
CA PHE A 239 -23.93 -14.02 -59.20
C PHE A 239 -24.31 -14.16 -60.68
N GLN A 240 -25.13 -15.17 -61.01
CA GLN A 240 -25.48 -15.54 -62.39
C GLN A 240 -25.76 -14.31 -63.28
N ASN A 241 -25.11 -14.32 -64.44
CA ASN A 241 -25.13 -13.40 -65.58
C ASN A 241 -26.14 -12.23 -65.54
N ASP A 242 -25.61 -11.04 -65.87
CA ASP A 242 -26.27 -9.73 -66.01
C ASP A 242 -27.48 -9.65 -66.98
N GLU A 243 -28.00 -10.77 -67.49
CA GLU A 243 -29.12 -10.75 -68.46
C GLU A 243 -30.51 -11.01 -67.87
N ASP A 244 -30.69 -11.59 -66.68
CA ASP A 244 -32.06 -11.91 -66.21
C ASP A 244 -32.43 -11.52 -64.76
N THR A 245 -31.57 -10.93 -63.95
CA THR A 245 -32.03 -10.35 -62.67
C THR A 245 -31.10 -9.23 -62.20
N SER A 246 -31.32 -8.02 -62.72
CA SER A 246 -30.59 -6.84 -62.26
C SER A 246 -30.63 -6.74 -60.73
N THR A 247 -29.54 -6.29 -60.10
CA THR A 247 -29.45 -5.96 -58.66
C THR A 247 -30.65 -5.14 -58.16
N SER A 248 -31.30 -4.39 -59.06
CA SER A 248 -32.58 -3.72 -58.83
C SER A 248 -33.69 -4.66 -58.36
N ASN A 249 -33.87 -5.83 -58.98
CA ASN A 249 -34.89 -6.80 -58.58
C ASN A 249 -34.62 -7.39 -57.19
N TYR A 250 -33.36 -7.67 -56.84
CA TYR A 250 -33.00 -8.14 -55.50
C TYR A 250 -33.19 -7.05 -54.43
N ILE A 251 -32.80 -5.80 -54.72
CA ILE A 251 -33.01 -4.66 -53.82
C ILE A 251 -34.52 -4.40 -53.63
N ILE A 252 -35.31 -4.42 -54.71
CA ILE A 252 -36.76 -4.22 -54.66
C ILE A 252 -37.42 -5.37 -53.90
N GLN A 253 -37.03 -6.61 -54.15
CA GLN A 253 -37.60 -7.77 -53.48
C GLN A 253 -37.28 -7.77 -51.98
N ASN A 254 -36.03 -7.52 -51.58
CA ASN A 254 -35.65 -7.45 -50.17
C ASN A 254 -36.32 -6.25 -49.44
N SER A 255 -36.45 -5.10 -50.12
CA SER A 255 -37.18 -3.93 -49.58
C SER A 255 -38.66 -4.21 -49.40
N LEU A 256 -39.29 -4.88 -50.37
CA LEU A 256 -40.71 -5.24 -50.31
C LEU A 256 -40.98 -6.33 -49.27
N GLU A 257 -40.08 -7.32 -49.16
CA GLU A 257 -40.14 -8.37 -48.13
C GLU A 257 -40.04 -7.79 -46.72
N ALA A 258 -39.13 -6.83 -46.50
CA ALA A 258 -39.02 -6.14 -45.22
C ALA A 258 -40.30 -5.35 -44.86
N GLU A 259 -40.90 -4.67 -45.84
CA GLU A 259 -42.17 -3.96 -45.63
C GLU A 259 -43.33 -4.93 -45.34
N ILE A 260 -43.41 -6.07 -46.03
CA ILE A 260 -44.41 -7.12 -45.76
C ILE A 260 -44.24 -7.68 -44.35
N VAL A 261 -43.02 -7.93 -43.89
CA VAL A 261 -42.75 -8.40 -42.52
C VAL A 261 -43.23 -7.37 -41.48
N ASN A 262 -42.89 -6.09 -41.67
CA ASN A 262 -43.34 -5.02 -40.79
C ASN A 262 -44.87 -4.88 -40.77
N LEU A 263 -45.53 -4.96 -41.94
CA LEU A 263 -46.99 -4.92 -42.03
C LEU A 263 -47.63 -6.13 -41.34
N ARG A 264 -47.06 -7.33 -41.50
CA ARG A 264 -47.53 -8.54 -40.80
C ARG A 264 -47.42 -8.39 -39.29
N GLU A 265 -46.30 -7.87 -38.79
CA GLU A 265 -46.14 -7.60 -37.35
C GLU A 265 -47.16 -6.57 -36.85
N GLY A 266 -47.40 -5.52 -37.63
CA GLY A 266 -48.44 -4.53 -37.35
C GLY A 266 -49.84 -5.13 -37.28
N VAL A 267 -50.19 -6.04 -38.20
CA VAL A 267 -51.48 -6.74 -38.22
C VAL A 267 -51.62 -7.65 -36.99
N VAL A 268 -50.60 -8.42 -36.64
CA VAL A 268 -50.62 -9.28 -35.44
C VAL A 268 -50.80 -8.44 -34.18
N ASN A 269 -50.12 -7.30 -34.08
CA ASN A 269 -50.27 -6.37 -32.97
C ASN A 269 -51.71 -5.81 -32.88
N LEU A 270 -52.28 -5.38 -34.00
CA LEU A 270 -53.66 -4.89 -34.05
C LEU A 270 -54.67 -5.98 -33.69
N GLN A 271 -54.46 -7.21 -34.17
CA GLN A 271 -55.29 -8.36 -33.83
C GLN A 271 -55.24 -8.67 -32.32
N ASN A 272 -54.05 -8.63 -31.72
CA ASN A 272 -53.88 -8.80 -30.27
C ASN A 272 -54.61 -7.70 -29.49
N LYS A 273 -54.48 -6.43 -29.92
CA LYS A 273 -55.22 -5.31 -29.32
C LYS A 273 -56.73 -5.51 -29.40
N LEU A 274 -57.23 -5.97 -30.54
CA LEU A 274 -58.65 -6.23 -30.76
C LEU A 274 -59.19 -7.36 -29.87
N GLN A 275 -58.42 -8.45 -29.69
CA GLN A 275 -58.77 -9.54 -28.78
C GLN A 275 -58.93 -9.05 -27.34
N VAL A 276 -58.01 -8.21 -26.85
CA VAL A 276 -58.09 -7.63 -25.51
C VAL A 276 -59.34 -6.74 -25.35
N ILE A 277 -59.66 -5.93 -26.35
CA ILE A 277 -60.85 -5.05 -26.33
C ILE A 277 -62.13 -5.89 -26.27
N LEU A 278 -62.21 -6.98 -27.05
CA LEU A 278 -63.35 -7.89 -27.02
C LEU A 278 -63.50 -8.59 -25.66
N ALA A 279 -62.40 -9.04 -25.07
CA ALA A 279 -62.41 -9.64 -23.73
C ALA A 279 -62.88 -8.63 -22.66
N ALA A 280 -62.38 -7.39 -22.71
CA ALA A 280 -62.79 -6.32 -21.81
C ALA A 280 -64.29 -6.00 -21.95
N LYS A 281 -64.81 -5.98 -23.17
CA LYS A 281 -66.26 -5.80 -23.43
C LYS A 281 -67.07 -6.93 -22.80
N ASN A 282 -66.67 -8.19 -22.99
CA ASN A 282 -67.36 -9.34 -22.40
C ASN A 282 -67.36 -9.29 -20.86
N ILE A 283 -66.22 -8.94 -20.25
CA ILE A 283 -66.12 -8.77 -18.79
C ILE A 283 -67.09 -7.68 -18.31
N LYS A 284 -67.17 -6.55 -19.03
CA LYS A 284 -68.09 -5.47 -18.70
C LYS A 284 -69.56 -5.92 -18.73
N GLU A 285 -69.95 -6.68 -19.75
CA GLU A 285 -71.32 -7.24 -19.85
C GLU A 285 -71.64 -8.19 -18.68
N ARG A 286 -70.68 -9.04 -18.28
CA ARG A 286 -70.84 -9.93 -17.13
C ARG A 286 -70.95 -9.19 -15.80
N ILE A 287 -70.20 -8.10 -15.62
CA ILE A 287 -70.30 -7.24 -14.44
C ILE A 287 -71.68 -6.59 -14.35
N LEU A 288 -72.20 -6.07 -15.46
CA LEU A 288 -73.55 -5.48 -15.50
C LEU A 288 -74.63 -6.51 -15.13
N ALA A 289 -74.53 -7.74 -15.64
CA ALA A 289 -75.44 -8.82 -15.28
C ALA A 289 -75.37 -9.18 -13.79
N LEU A 290 -74.15 -9.25 -13.23
CA LEU A 290 -73.96 -9.52 -11.80
C LEU A 290 -74.53 -8.42 -10.91
N GLN A 291 -74.33 -7.15 -11.30
CA GLN A 291 -74.89 -5.99 -10.59
C GLN A 291 -76.43 -6.02 -10.59
N HIS A 292 -77.03 -6.38 -11.73
CA HIS A 292 -78.48 -6.56 -11.82
C HIS A 292 -78.97 -7.64 -10.85
N ASN A 293 -78.35 -8.82 -10.88
CA ASN A 293 -78.70 -9.93 -9.98
C ASN A 293 -78.54 -9.54 -8.50
N HIS A 294 -77.45 -8.85 -8.14
CA HIS A 294 -77.24 -8.36 -6.79
C HIS A 294 -78.33 -7.37 -6.35
N SER A 295 -78.75 -6.47 -7.24
CA SER A 295 -79.88 -5.57 -6.96
C SER A 295 -81.18 -6.33 -6.72
N GLN A 296 -81.46 -7.38 -7.51
CA GLN A 296 -82.63 -8.23 -7.33
C GLN A 296 -82.59 -8.98 -6.00
N TYR A 297 -81.45 -9.59 -5.65
CA TYR A 297 -81.31 -10.27 -4.36
C TYR A 297 -81.48 -9.33 -3.18
N LYS A 298 -80.96 -8.10 -3.27
CA LYS A 298 -81.16 -7.09 -2.23
C LYS A 298 -82.64 -6.78 -2.02
N ILE A 299 -83.40 -6.61 -3.10
CA ILE A 299 -84.85 -6.38 -3.05
C ILE A 299 -85.53 -7.57 -2.38
N ASN A 300 -85.30 -8.78 -2.89
CA ASN A 300 -85.92 -10.01 -2.34
C ASN A 300 -85.62 -10.21 -0.84
N ILE A 301 -84.37 -9.98 -0.41
CA ILE A 301 -84.01 -10.09 1.01
C ILE A 301 -84.72 -9.02 1.84
N THR A 302 -84.81 -7.79 1.33
CA THR A 302 -85.49 -6.70 2.03
C THR A 302 -86.98 -6.99 2.18
N ASP A 303 -87.61 -7.53 1.15
CA ASP A 303 -89.02 -7.92 1.16
C ASP A 303 -89.28 -9.05 2.18
N LEU A 304 -88.47 -10.13 2.14
CA LEU A 304 -88.57 -11.23 3.11
C LEU A 304 -88.38 -10.77 4.56
N LEU A 305 -87.42 -9.88 4.82
CA LEU A 305 -87.20 -9.32 6.15
C LEU A 305 -88.37 -8.42 6.59
N GLY A 306 -88.94 -7.65 5.66
CA GLY A 306 -90.12 -6.82 5.92
C GLY A 306 -91.36 -7.65 6.24
N GLU A 307 -91.60 -8.74 5.50
CA GLU A 307 -92.66 -9.72 5.76
C GLU A 307 -92.47 -10.36 7.14
N GLY A 308 -91.31 -10.95 7.42
CA GLY A 308 -91.04 -11.60 8.70
C GLY A 308 -91.13 -10.65 9.90
N TYR A 309 -90.68 -9.39 9.75
CA TYR A 309 -90.84 -8.37 10.79
C TYR A 309 -92.33 -8.04 11.04
N SER A 310 -93.12 -7.94 9.96
CA SER A 310 -94.56 -7.66 10.06
C SER A 310 -95.31 -8.81 10.75
N GLU A 311 -94.96 -10.06 10.45
CA GLU A 311 -95.50 -11.25 11.13
C GLU A 311 -95.15 -11.26 12.63
N LEU A 312 -93.86 -11.05 12.97
CA LEU A 312 -93.42 -10.99 14.37
C LEU A 312 -94.09 -9.86 15.14
N LYS A 313 -94.25 -8.69 14.51
CA LYS A 313 -94.95 -7.55 15.12
C LYS A 313 -96.41 -7.88 15.39
N SER A 314 -97.10 -8.48 14.42
CA SER A 314 -98.49 -8.91 14.60
C SER A 314 -98.65 -9.93 15.73
N LEU A 315 -97.72 -10.90 15.83
CA LEU A 315 -97.71 -11.87 16.93
C LEU A 315 -97.46 -11.19 18.28
N ASN A 316 -96.50 -10.27 18.35
CA ASN A 316 -96.21 -9.51 19.56
C ASN A 316 -97.40 -8.67 20.02
N ASP A 317 -98.07 -7.96 19.10
CA ASP A 317 -99.26 -7.17 19.40
C ASP A 317 -100.40 -8.06 19.92
N ALA A 318 -100.59 -9.25 19.33
CA ALA A 318 -101.58 -10.23 19.80
C ALA A 318 -101.26 -10.76 21.20
N VAL A 319 -99.98 -11.05 21.50
CA VAL A 319 -99.53 -11.50 22.82
C VAL A 319 -99.70 -10.41 23.88
N LEU A 320 -99.37 -9.15 23.55
CA LEU A 320 -99.59 -8.00 24.44
C LEU A 320 -101.07 -7.82 24.77
N GLU A 321 -101.96 -7.91 23.78
CA GLU A 321 -103.40 -7.81 24.03
C GLU A 321 -103.92 -8.98 24.89
N LYS A 322 -103.37 -10.20 24.72
CA LYS A 322 -103.69 -11.34 25.58
C LYS A 322 -103.21 -11.15 27.02
N MET A 323 -102.02 -10.59 27.23
CA MET A 323 -101.55 -10.23 28.57
C MET A 323 -102.45 -9.19 29.22
N ARG A 324 -102.85 -8.15 28.47
CA ARG A 324 -103.80 -7.12 28.95
C ARG A 324 -105.14 -7.72 29.36
N GLN A 325 -105.66 -8.67 28.58
CA GLN A 325 -106.89 -9.41 28.93
C GLN A 325 -106.75 -10.20 30.24
N LEU A 326 -105.59 -10.83 30.48
CA LEU A 326 -105.32 -11.55 31.73
C LEU A 326 -105.29 -10.60 32.93
N GLU A 327 -104.61 -9.47 32.83
CA GLU A 327 -104.54 -8.47 33.91
C GLU A 327 -105.95 -7.97 34.30
N THR A 328 -106.85 -7.80 33.33
CA THR A 328 -108.24 -7.39 33.60
C THR A 328 -109.14 -8.49 34.19
N MET A 329 -108.74 -9.77 34.17
CA MET A 329 -109.52 -10.86 34.79
C MET A 329 -109.17 -11.10 36.27
N TYR A 330 -108.02 -10.61 36.74
CA TYR A 330 -107.54 -10.79 38.12
C TYR A 330 -107.70 -9.53 38.99
N LEU A 331 -108.24 -8.46 38.43
CA LEU A 331 -108.77 -7.28 39.12
C LEU A 331 -110.30 -7.38 39.19
#